data_AF-A0A2V8DK05-F1
#
_entry.id   AF-A0A2V8DK05-F1
#
_cell.length_a   1.000
_cell.length_b   1.000
_cell.length_c   1.000
_cell.angle_alpha   90.00
_cell.angle_beta   90.00
_cell.angle_gamma   90.00
#
_symmetry.space_group_name_H-M   'P 1'
#
loop_
_entity.id
_entity.type
_entity.pdbx_description
1 polymer ?
#
loop_
_entity_poly.entity_id
_entity_poly.type
_entity_poly.pdbx_seq_one_letter_code
_entity_poly.pdbx_strand_id
1 'polypeptide(L)'
;MPLSRRDNRARICAVVHPRARIAAGIFVMLMLAMPVPASAQIYSWRDPNGNLVLSNRKPANPAQLHSYAVPQTETVRATRYAGLNRSRMYDDLILEHAQLNGVRTDLVRAVVQVESGFNAGARSPKGAMGLMQLMPATAREYGVTNGFDPAQNIRAGVAYLRQLLDRYQNNEELALAAYNAGPGAVDKHGETVPPYRETRDYVSRINQMAGPRPVDVRLVRSARIYKVTEIVDGREIVRYTDRKPSAGSYGVVDDR
;
A
#
# COMPACT_ATOMS: atom_id res chain seq x y z
N MET A 1 80.73 4.20 40.75
CA MET A 1 80.67 2.83 40.19
C MET A 1 80.07 2.91 38.78
N PRO A 2 80.59 2.11 37.82
CA PRO A 2 80.63 2.45 36.40
C PRO A 2 79.47 1.84 35.60
N LEU A 3 79.55 1.97 34.26
CA LEU A 3 78.80 1.30 33.19
C LEU A 3 77.57 2.09 32.71
N SER A 4 77.29 2.24 31.41
CA SER A 4 77.91 1.68 30.23
C SER A 4 77.57 2.57 29.04
N ARG A 5 78.55 2.72 28.14
CA ARG A 5 78.40 3.20 26.78
C ARG A 5 77.40 2.37 25.97
N ARG A 6 76.88 3.02 24.93
CA ARG A 6 76.65 2.60 23.52
C ARG A 6 75.27 3.07 23.07
N ASP A 7 75.04 3.55 21.87
CA ASP A 7 75.90 3.81 20.72
C ASP A 7 75.15 4.75 19.78
N ASN A 8 75.89 5.65 19.15
CA ASN A 8 75.91 5.86 17.70
C ASN A 8 74.63 5.51 16.89
N ARG A 9 73.98 6.54 16.33
CA ARG A 9 74.08 6.84 14.87
C ARG A 9 73.15 7.96 14.41
N ALA A 10 73.72 8.76 13.50
CA ALA A 10 73.09 9.39 12.34
C ALA A 10 71.93 10.37 12.58
N ARG A 11 72.29 11.66 12.63
CA ARG A 11 71.39 12.77 12.29
C ARG A 11 71.20 12.80 10.78
N ILE A 12 69.99 12.54 10.30
CA ILE A 12 69.53 12.96 8.97
C ILE A 12 68.41 13.97 9.22
N CYS A 13 68.71 15.25 8.96
CA CYS A 13 67.70 16.30 8.90
C CYS A 13 66.83 16.08 7.65
N ALA A 14 65.58 15.68 7.84
CA ALA A 14 64.55 15.83 6.82
C ALA A 14 63.78 17.13 7.10
N VAL A 15 63.84 18.06 6.15
CA VAL A 15 63.12 19.32 6.14
C VAL A 15 61.61 19.04 6.04
N VAL A 16 60.89 19.18 7.15
CA VAL A 16 59.44 19.02 7.22
C VAL A 16 58.77 20.21 6.53
N HIS A 17 58.20 20.00 5.34
CA HIS A 17 57.38 21.00 4.66
C HIS A 17 56.03 21.19 5.39
N PRO A 18 55.59 22.43 5.69
CA PRO A 18 54.40 22.70 6.52
C PRO A 18 53.05 22.43 5.84
N ARG A 19 53.02 21.92 4.61
CA ARG A 19 51.78 21.67 3.86
C ARG A 19 50.95 20.48 4.36
N ALA A 20 51.54 19.59 5.18
CA ALA A 20 50.86 18.38 5.64
C ALA A 20 49.85 18.61 6.79
N ARG A 21 49.91 19.75 7.50
CA ARG A 21 49.06 19.97 8.69
C ARG A 21 47.66 20.52 8.39
N ILE A 22 47.47 21.20 7.26
CA ILE A 22 46.14 21.71 6.88
C ILE A 22 45.29 20.60 6.24
N ALA A 23 45.93 19.62 5.57
CA ALA A 23 45.23 18.50 4.94
C ALA A 23 44.59 17.53 5.96
N ALA A 24 45.21 17.32 7.12
CA ALA A 24 44.71 16.38 8.13
C ALA A 24 43.45 16.89 8.86
N GLY A 25 43.34 18.20 9.11
CA GLY A 25 42.18 18.79 9.80
C GLY A 25 40.89 18.75 8.96
N ILE A 26 41.02 18.98 7.65
CA ILE A 26 39.89 18.93 6.72
C ILE A 26 39.38 17.48 6.54
N PHE A 27 40.29 16.49 6.58
CA PHE A 27 39.91 15.08 6.46
C PHE A 27 39.14 14.54 7.68
N VAL A 28 39.48 14.99 8.90
CA VAL A 28 38.76 14.61 10.13
C VAL A 28 37.39 15.31 10.21
N MET A 29 37.29 16.56 9.75
CA MET A 29 36.01 17.28 9.72
C MET A 29 35.05 16.73 8.64
N LEU A 30 35.59 16.17 7.53
CA LEU A 30 34.78 15.47 6.53
C LEU A 30 34.27 14.09 6.98
N MET A 31 34.95 13.42 7.92
CA MET A 31 34.48 12.11 8.44
C MET A 31 33.38 12.23 9.50
N LEU A 32 33.28 13.35 10.22
CA LEU A 32 32.22 13.60 11.19
C LEU A 32 30.90 14.11 10.57
N ALA A 33 30.90 14.39 9.27
CA ALA A 33 29.71 14.85 8.53
C ALA A 33 29.04 13.75 7.69
N MET A 34 29.39 12.48 7.90
CA MET A 34 28.70 11.38 7.22
C MET A 34 27.34 11.13 7.88
N PRO A 35 26.20 11.31 7.16
CA PRO A 35 24.89 11.00 7.70
C PRO A 35 24.81 9.50 7.98
N VAL A 36 24.68 9.12 9.25
CA VAL A 36 24.42 7.73 9.60
C VAL A 36 22.99 7.42 9.18
N PRO A 37 22.76 6.43 8.30
CA PRO A 37 21.43 6.00 7.95
C PRO A 37 20.72 5.47 9.21
N ALA A 38 19.77 6.24 9.77
CA ALA A 38 18.88 5.76 10.83
C ALA A 38 17.86 4.77 10.26
N SER A 39 18.15 3.46 10.30
CA SER A 39 17.19 2.45 9.87
C SER A 39 16.07 2.32 10.91
N ALA A 40 14.82 2.41 10.47
CA ALA A 40 13.65 2.08 11.28
C ALA A 40 13.09 0.76 10.77
N GLN A 41 13.02 -0.25 11.63
CA GLN A 41 12.44 -1.55 11.30
C GLN A 41 11.08 -1.68 11.99
N ILE A 42 10.04 -2.03 11.22
CA ILE A 42 8.72 -2.34 11.76
C ILE A 42 8.60 -3.86 11.82
N TYR A 43 8.32 -4.37 13.02
CA TYR A 43 8.07 -5.77 13.29
C TYR A 43 6.57 -6.03 13.25
N SER A 44 6.18 -7.15 12.64
CA SER A 44 4.81 -7.63 12.65
C SER A 44 4.76 -9.08 13.12
N TRP A 45 3.73 -9.43 13.88
CA TRP A 45 3.43 -10.82 14.26
C TRP A 45 1.93 -10.98 14.51
N ARG A 46 1.47 -12.23 14.58
CA ARG A 46 0.11 -12.54 15.06
C ARG A 46 0.18 -12.96 16.53
N ASP A 47 -0.68 -12.38 17.36
CA ASP A 47 -0.83 -12.81 18.75
C ASP A 47 -1.58 -14.18 18.82
N PRO A 48 -1.62 -14.85 19.99
CA PRO A 48 -2.35 -16.10 20.16
C PRO A 48 -3.86 -16.02 19.86
N ASN A 49 -4.43 -14.81 19.79
CA ASN A 49 -5.83 -14.56 19.45
C ASN A 49 -6.02 -14.27 17.94
N GLY A 50 -4.95 -14.36 17.13
CA GLY A 50 -4.97 -14.14 15.69
C GLY A 50 -4.82 -12.67 15.24
N ASN A 51 -4.63 -11.72 16.17
CA ASN A 51 -4.55 -10.29 15.85
C ASN A 51 -3.16 -9.93 15.30
N LEU A 52 -3.13 -9.09 14.26
CA LEU A 52 -1.89 -8.53 13.74
C LEU A 52 -1.37 -7.43 14.68
N VAL A 53 -0.16 -7.60 15.21
CA VAL A 53 0.52 -6.61 16.06
C VAL A 53 1.67 -6.00 15.26
N LEU A 54 1.74 -4.66 15.23
CA LEU A 54 2.84 -3.90 14.62
C LEU A 54 3.62 -3.17 15.72
N SER A 55 4.95 -3.25 15.70
CA SER A 55 5.81 -2.64 16.71
C SER A 55 7.11 -2.12 16.12
N ASN A 56 7.63 -1.03 16.67
CA ASN A 56 8.98 -0.52 16.40
C ASN A 56 10.06 -1.18 17.28
N ARG A 57 9.69 -2.18 18.10
CA ARG A 57 10.60 -2.95 18.96
C ARG A 57 10.43 -4.44 18.70
N LYS A 58 11.56 -5.15 18.59
CA LYS A 58 11.61 -6.61 18.37
C LYS A 58 11.01 -7.33 19.59
N PRO A 59 10.00 -8.20 19.42
CA PRO A 59 9.39 -8.92 20.53
C PRO A 59 10.32 -10.02 21.07
N ALA A 60 10.16 -10.36 22.35
CA ALA A 60 11.03 -11.28 23.08
C ALA A 60 10.83 -12.77 22.71
N ASN A 61 9.68 -13.15 22.11
CA ASN A 61 9.37 -14.53 21.75
C ASN A 61 8.91 -14.62 20.27
N PRO A 62 9.65 -15.31 19.37
CA PRO A 62 9.60 -15.06 17.93
C PRO A 62 8.70 -16.00 17.11
N ALA A 63 7.67 -16.61 17.71
CA ALA A 63 6.78 -17.50 16.95
C ALA A 63 6.01 -16.68 15.89
N GLN A 64 6.50 -16.70 14.64
CA GLN A 64 6.01 -15.97 13.45
C GLN A 64 6.32 -14.47 13.41
N LEU A 65 7.58 -14.10 13.64
CA LEU A 65 8.07 -12.75 13.34
C LEU A 65 8.16 -12.52 11.82
N HIS A 66 7.45 -11.52 11.29
CA HIS A 66 7.67 -10.99 9.95
C HIS A 66 8.25 -9.59 10.07
N SER A 67 9.51 -9.43 9.64
CA SER A 67 10.20 -8.15 9.68
C SER A 67 10.20 -7.51 8.29
N TYR A 68 9.73 -6.28 8.20
CA TYR A 68 9.87 -5.48 7.00
C TYR A 68 11.04 -4.52 7.20
N ALA A 69 12.14 -4.77 6.50
CA ALA A 69 13.16 -3.74 6.33
C ALA A 69 12.59 -2.72 5.35
N VAL A 70 12.41 -1.48 5.79
CA VAL A 70 12.21 -0.37 4.85
C VAL A 70 13.61 -0.02 4.37
N PRO A 71 13.99 -0.28 3.09
CA PRO A 71 15.28 0.16 2.60
C PRO A 71 15.31 1.68 2.76
N GLN A 72 16.34 2.19 3.42
CA GLN A 72 16.64 3.60 3.37
C GLN A 72 16.70 3.99 1.90
N THR A 73 15.95 5.04 1.54
CA THR A 73 15.79 5.58 0.19
C THR A 73 17.10 5.53 -0.59
N GLU A 74 17.30 4.45 -1.36
CA GLU A 74 17.90 4.60 -2.66
C GLU A 74 16.97 5.58 -3.36
N THR A 75 17.50 6.69 -3.82
CA THR A 75 16.79 7.63 -4.67
C THR A 75 16.03 6.80 -5.69
N VAL A 76 14.72 6.65 -5.48
CA VAL A 76 13.84 6.13 -6.51
C VAL A 76 13.98 7.19 -7.57
N ARG A 77 14.89 6.98 -8.53
CA ARG A 77 14.74 7.53 -9.87
C ARG A 77 13.48 6.85 -10.38
N ALA A 78 12.35 7.32 -9.87
CA ALA A 78 11.11 7.25 -10.58
C ALA A 78 11.44 8.05 -11.83
N THR A 79 11.87 7.36 -12.90
CA THR A 79 11.26 7.66 -14.19
C THR A 79 9.81 7.94 -13.84
N ARG A 80 9.38 9.22 -13.91
CA ARG A 80 8.00 9.59 -13.60
C ARG A 80 7.14 8.52 -14.25
N TYR A 81 6.51 7.67 -13.44
CA TYR A 81 6.00 6.38 -13.90
C TYR A 81 5.10 6.70 -15.08
N ALA A 82 5.36 6.16 -16.27
CA ALA A 82 4.48 6.42 -17.42
C ALA A 82 3.02 6.07 -17.08
N GLY A 83 2.79 5.15 -16.12
CA GLY A 83 1.49 4.87 -15.52
C GLY A 83 0.92 5.98 -14.63
N LEU A 84 1.72 6.71 -13.85
CA LEU A 84 1.25 7.85 -13.05
C LEU A 84 0.84 9.04 -13.94
N ASN A 85 1.58 9.30 -15.02
CA ASN A 85 1.20 10.34 -15.99
C ASN A 85 -0.04 9.91 -16.81
N ARG A 86 -0.12 8.64 -17.23
CA ARG A 86 -1.30 8.10 -17.92
C ARG A 86 -2.55 8.07 -17.04
N SER A 87 -2.43 7.75 -15.75
CA SER A 87 -3.54 7.83 -14.79
C SER A 87 -4.11 9.24 -14.74
N ARG A 88 -3.26 10.26 -14.58
CA ARG A 88 -3.69 11.66 -14.46
C ARG A 88 -4.45 12.16 -15.69
N MET A 89 -4.15 11.64 -16.88
CA MET A 89 -4.84 12.00 -18.12
C MET A 89 -6.34 11.65 -18.10
N TYR A 90 -6.73 10.63 -17.33
CA TYR A 90 -8.11 10.15 -17.30
C TYR A 90 -8.80 10.43 -15.97
N ASP A 91 -8.15 11.15 -15.05
CA ASP A 91 -8.67 11.39 -13.70
C ASP A 91 -10.00 12.15 -13.72
N ASP A 92 -10.15 13.15 -14.58
CA ASP A 92 -11.38 13.93 -14.70
C ASP A 92 -12.53 13.08 -15.26
N LEU A 93 -12.28 12.28 -16.32
CA LEU A 93 -13.27 11.36 -16.89
C LEU A 93 -13.69 10.28 -15.88
N ILE A 94 -12.73 9.73 -15.14
CA ILE A 94 -12.99 8.75 -14.09
C ILE A 94 -13.82 9.38 -12.97
N LEU A 95 -13.46 10.59 -12.52
CA LEU A 95 -14.16 11.31 -11.47
C LEU A 95 -15.60 11.63 -11.88
N GLU A 96 -15.79 12.22 -13.05
CA GLU A 96 -17.09 12.61 -13.59
C GLU A 96 -18.02 11.41 -13.67
N HIS A 97 -17.61 10.34 -14.37
CA HIS A 97 -18.49 9.18 -14.56
C HIS A 97 -18.69 8.37 -13.27
N ALA A 98 -17.69 8.31 -12.38
CA ALA A 98 -17.87 7.71 -11.07
C ALA A 98 -18.94 8.45 -10.26
N GLN A 99 -18.90 9.79 -10.23
CA GLN A 99 -19.88 10.61 -9.52
C GLN A 99 -21.29 10.49 -10.11
N LEU A 100 -21.41 10.58 -11.44
CA LEU A 100 -22.70 10.46 -12.14
C LEU A 100 -23.40 9.11 -11.87
N ASN A 101 -22.63 8.05 -11.63
CA ASN A 101 -23.15 6.72 -11.37
C ASN A 101 -23.13 6.33 -9.88
N GLY A 102 -22.73 7.21 -8.96
CA GLY A 102 -22.62 6.87 -7.54
C GLY A 102 -21.67 5.70 -7.26
N VAL A 103 -20.60 5.57 -8.05
CA VAL A 103 -19.51 4.61 -7.86
C VAL A 103 -18.32 5.35 -7.26
N ARG A 104 -17.55 4.71 -6.39
CA ARG A 104 -16.37 5.37 -5.83
C ARG A 104 -15.28 5.54 -6.91
N THR A 105 -14.69 6.72 -6.94
CA THR A 105 -13.65 7.09 -7.92
C THR A 105 -12.39 6.21 -7.80
N ASP A 106 -12.00 5.85 -6.57
CA ASP A 106 -10.87 4.96 -6.29
C ASP A 106 -11.09 3.54 -6.83
N LEU A 107 -12.31 3.01 -6.71
CA LEU A 107 -12.71 1.72 -7.27
C LEU A 107 -12.62 1.73 -8.80
N VAL A 108 -13.18 2.75 -9.46
CA VAL A 108 -13.10 2.88 -10.93
C VAL A 108 -11.64 2.99 -11.39
N ARG A 109 -10.83 3.81 -10.69
CA ARG A 109 -9.40 3.94 -10.98
C ARG A 109 -8.67 2.60 -10.86
N ALA A 110 -8.96 1.82 -9.82
CA ALA A 110 -8.38 0.49 -9.63
C ALA A 110 -8.78 -0.49 -10.74
N VAL A 111 -10.06 -0.48 -11.16
CA VAL A 111 -10.52 -1.27 -12.32
C VAL A 111 -9.73 -0.89 -13.57
N VAL A 112 -9.65 0.39 -13.94
CA VAL A 112 -8.89 0.83 -15.13
C VAL A 112 -7.41 0.40 -15.06
N GLN A 113 -6.80 0.50 -13.88
CA GLN A 113 -5.41 0.10 -13.66
C GLN A 113 -5.21 -1.42 -13.83
N VAL A 114 -6.13 -2.25 -13.34
CA VAL A 114 -6.04 -3.72 -13.47
C VAL A 114 -6.35 -4.17 -14.90
N GLU A 115 -7.33 -3.55 -15.56
CA GLU A 115 -7.80 -3.92 -16.90
C GLU A 115 -6.80 -3.57 -18.00
N SER A 116 -6.28 -2.34 -18.00
CA SER A 116 -5.45 -1.85 -19.11
C SER A 116 -4.14 -1.21 -18.68
N GLY A 117 -3.94 -0.95 -17.39
CA GLY A 117 -2.85 -0.11 -16.92
C GLY A 117 -2.87 1.28 -17.55
N PHE A 118 -4.08 1.84 -17.72
CA PHE A 118 -4.35 3.12 -18.40
C PHE A 118 -3.91 3.16 -19.87
N ASN A 119 -3.97 2.02 -20.57
CA ASN A 119 -3.75 1.95 -22.00
C ASN A 119 -5.08 1.99 -22.76
N ALA A 120 -5.45 3.15 -23.30
CA ALA A 120 -6.68 3.32 -24.08
C ALA A 120 -6.71 2.49 -25.38
N GLY A 121 -5.55 2.08 -25.91
CA GLY A 121 -5.45 1.19 -27.07
C GLY A 121 -5.43 -0.31 -26.73
N ALA A 122 -5.64 -0.69 -25.47
CA ALA A 122 -5.57 -2.09 -25.05
C ALA A 122 -6.65 -2.95 -25.73
N ARG A 123 -6.24 -4.10 -26.27
CA ARG A 123 -7.14 -5.13 -26.78
C ARG A 123 -6.74 -6.50 -26.23
N SER A 124 -7.65 -7.20 -25.56
CA SER A 124 -7.38 -8.56 -25.08
C SER A 124 -7.49 -9.59 -26.21
N PRO A 125 -6.93 -10.81 -26.04
CA PRO A 125 -7.15 -11.91 -26.98
C PRO A 125 -8.62 -12.29 -27.17
N LYS A 126 -9.46 -12.08 -26.14
CA LYS A 126 -10.91 -12.32 -26.19
C LYS A 126 -11.69 -11.16 -26.84
N GLY A 127 -11.00 -10.09 -27.22
CA GLY A 127 -11.58 -8.94 -27.91
C GLY A 127 -12.09 -7.82 -27.00
N ALA A 128 -11.78 -7.85 -25.70
CA ALA A 128 -12.05 -6.74 -24.80
C ALA A 128 -11.25 -5.49 -25.22
N MET A 129 -11.83 -4.29 -25.08
CA MET A 129 -11.27 -3.05 -25.66
C MET A 129 -11.16 -1.91 -24.64
N GLY A 130 -10.10 -1.13 -24.77
CA GLY A 130 -9.93 0.15 -24.10
C GLY A 130 -9.59 0.08 -22.61
N LEU A 131 -9.79 1.20 -21.94
CA LEU A 131 -9.34 1.45 -20.56
C LEU A 131 -9.94 0.49 -19.53
N MET A 132 -11.23 0.19 -19.67
CA MET A 132 -12.01 -0.69 -18.78
C MET A 132 -12.32 -2.05 -19.43
N GLN A 133 -11.60 -2.39 -20.52
CA GLN A 133 -11.67 -3.69 -21.21
C GLN A 133 -13.10 -4.19 -21.46
N LEU A 134 -13.91 -3.37 -22.12
CA LEU A 134 -15.27 -3.73 -22.47
C LEU A 134 -15.28 -4.78 -23.58
N MET A 135 -16.02 -5.86 -23.37
CA MET A 135 -16.34 -6.81 -24.43
C MET A 135 -17.22 -6.15 -25.49
N PRO A 136 -17.13 -6.52 -26.79
CA PRO A 136 -17.88 -5.87 -27.85
C PRO A 136 -19.40 -5.87 -27.64
N ALA A 137 -19.96 -6.92 -27.02
CA ALA A 137 -21.39 -6.98 -26.70
C ALA A 137 -21.78 -5.91 -25.66
N THR A 138 -21.05 -5.83 -24.55
CA THR A 138 -21.24 -4.82 -23.50
C THR A 138 -21.04 -3.41 -24.05
N ALA A 139 -20.01 -3.19 -24.87
CA ALA A 139 -19.78 -1.90 -25.50
C ALA A 139 -21.00 -1.42 -26.32
N ARG A 140 -21.62 -2.33 -27.10
CA ARG A 140 -22.83 -2.01 -27.88
C ARG A 140 -24.05 -1.72 -27.00
N GLU A 141 -24.25 -2.52 -25.96
CA GLU A 141 -25.34 -2.33 -24.99
C GLU A 141 -25.32 -0.93 -24.37
N TYR A 142 -24.11 -0.40 -24.14
CA TYR A 142 -23.88 0.92 -23.57
C TYR A 142 -23.60 2.03 -24.61
N GLY A 143 -23.96 1.80 -25.88
CA GLY A 143 -23.89 2.82 -26.94
C GLY A 143 -22.48 3.29 -27.28
N VAL A 144 -21.46 2.44 -27.11
CA VAL A 144 -20.08 2.72 -27.50
C VAL A 144 -19.90 2.41 -28.98
N THR A 145 -19.53 3.42 -29.76
CA THR A 145 -19.21 3.29 -31.19
C THR A 145 -17.73 3.03 -31.41
N ASN A 146 -16.86 3.54 -30.53
CA ASN A 146 -15.43 3.26 -30.53
C ASN A 146 -14.95 2.81 -29.15
N GLY A 147 -14.65 1.52 -29.01
CA GLY A 147 -14.18 0.94 -27.74
C GLY A 147 -12.81 1.44 -27.27
N PHE A 148 -12.04 2.12 -28.14
CA PHE A 148 -10.75 2.73 -27.79
C PHE A 148 -10.85 4.23 -27.48
N ASP A 149 -12.03 4.83 -27.66
CA ASP A 149 -12.27 6.19 -27.23
C ASP A 149 -12.35 6.22 -25.69
N PRO A 150 -11.45 6.94 -24.99
CA PRO A 150 -11.41 6.93 -23.53
C PRO A 150 -12.72 7.36 -22.86
N ALA A 151 -13.37 8.40 -23.38
CA ALA A 151 -14.58 8.94 -22.79
C ALA A 151 -15.75 7.95 -22.94
N GLN A 152 -15.96 7.39 -24.13
CA GLN A 152 -16.99 6.37 -24.33
C GLN A 152 -16.72 5.11 -23.49
N ASN A 153 -15.45 4.66 -23.45
CA ASN A 153 -15.07 3.45 -22.73
C ASN A 153 -15.24 3.58 -21.21
N ILE A 154 -14.79 4.69 -20.62
CA ILE A 154 -14.97 4.93 -19.18
C ILE A 154 -16.45 5.11 -18.86
N ARG A 155 -17.19 5.92 -19.63
CA ARG A 155 -18.63 6.13 -19.42
C ARG A 155 -19.38 4.80 -19.38
N ALA A 156 -19.16 3.94 -20.37
CA ALA A 156 -19.83 2.65 -20.48
C ALA A 156 -19.35 1.65 -19.41
N GLY A 157 -18.04 1.60 -19.13
CA GLY A 157 -17.49 0.70 -18.12
C GLY A 157 -17.94 1.05 -16.71
N VAL A 158 -18.05 2.33 -16.37
CA VAL A 158 -18.58 2.76 -15.07
C VAL A 158 -20.08 2.49 -14.96
N ALA A 159 -20.85 2.73 -16.02
CA ALA A 159 -22.27 2.42 -16.04
C ALA A 159 -22.53 0.90 -15.91
N TYR A 160 -21.73 0.07 -16.58
CA TYR A 160 -21.78 -1.38 -16.43
C TYR A 160 -21.39 -1.83 -15.01
N LEU A 161 -20.35 -1.24 -14.42
CA LEU A 161 -19.97 -1.51 -13.03
C LEU A 161 -21.09 -1.12 -12.05
N ARG A 162 -21.77 0.00 -12.27
CA ARG A 162 -22.95 0.40 -11.48
C ARG A 162 -24.09 -0.62 -11.60
N GLN A 163 -24.42 -1.06 -12.82
CA GLN A 163 -25.43 -2.11 -13.03
C GLN A 163 -25.11 -3.38 -12.22
N LEU A 164 -23.85 -3.80 -12.20
CA LEU A 164 -23.42 -4.95 -11.41
C LEU A 164 -23.51 -4.69 -9.90
N LEU A 165 -23.14 -3.49 -9.43
CA LEU A 165 -23.32 -3.10 -8.04
C LEU A 165 -24.80 -3.10 -7.64
N ASP A 166 -25.71 -2.64 -8.50
CA ASP A 166 -27.16 -2.69 -8.23
C ASP A 166 -27.64 -4.14 -8.14
N ARG A 167 -27.21 -4.99 -9.08
CA ARG A 167 -27.55 -6.41 -9.10
C ARG A 167 -27.15 -7.14 -7.82
N TYR A 168 -25.95 -6.87 -7.31
CA TYR A 168 -25.42 -7.52 -6.12
C TYR A 168 -25.53 -6.67 -4.85
N GLN A 169 -26.56 -5.80 -4.76
CA GLN A 169 -26.90 -5.07 -3.53
C GLN A 169 -25.73 -4.24 -2.93
N ASN A 170 -24.94 -3.60 -3.80
CA ASN A 170 -23.70 -2.88 -3.48
C ASN A 170 -22.57 -3.73 -2.88
N ASN A 171 -22.64 -5.05 -3.02
CA ASN A 171 -21.52 -5.93 -2.72
C ASN A 171 -20.43 -5.78 -3.81
N GLU A 172 -19.42 -4.96 -3.50
CA GLU A 172 -18.30 -4.69 -4.41
C GLU A 172 -17.54 -5.97 -4.80
N GLU A 173 -17.41 -6.96 -3.89
CA GLU A 173 -16.70 -8.21 -4.17
C GLU A 173 -17.39 -9.01 -5.28
N LEU A 174 -18.72 -9.14 -5.19
CA LEU A 174 -19.52 -9.84 -6.18
C LEU A 174 -19.64 -9.06 -7.49
N ALA A 175 -19.77 -7.74 -7.42
CA ALA A 175 -19.82 -6.89 -8.62
C ALA A 175 -18.50 -6.96 -9.41
N LEU A 176 -17.35 -6.92 -8.72
CA LEU A 176 -16.04 -7.09 -9.36
C LEU A 176 -15.85 -8.50 -9.92
N ALA A 177 -16.28 -9.53 -9.20
CA ALA A 177 -16.26 -10.90 -9.70
C ALA A 177 -17.10 -11.05 -10.98
N ALA A 178 -18.30 -10.45 -11.00
CA ALA A 178 -19.18 -10.45 -12.16
C ALA A 178 -18.64 -9.60 -13.31
N TYR A 179 -17.92 -8.51 -13.03
CA TYR A 179 -17.29 -7.70 -14.06
C TYR A 179 -16.25 -8.53 -14.85
N ASN A 180 -15.45 -9.34 -14.14
CA ASN A 180 -14.42 -10.18 -14.75
C ASN A 180 -14.96 -11.51 -15.33
N ALA A 181 -15.77 -12.25 -14.58
CA ALA A 181 -16.24 -13.60 -14.95
C ALA A 181 -17.59 -13.61 -15.67
N GLY A 182 -18.29 -12.48 -15.68
CA GLY A 182 -19.69 -12.37 -16.09
C GLY A 182 -20.65 -12.67 -14.93
N PRO A 183 -21.80 -11.97 -14.86
CA PRO A 183 -22.77 -12.15 -13.78
C PRO A 183 -23.35 -13.57 -13.73
N GLY A 184 -23.58 -14.20 -14.90
CA GLY A 184 -24.07 -15.58 -14.95
C GLY A 184 -23.14 -16.60 -14.28
N ALA A 185 -21.83 -16.33 -14.23
CA ALA A 185 -20.90 -17.18 -13.48
C ALA A 185 -21.09 -17.01 -11.97
N VAL A 186 -21.23 -15.77 -11.49
CA VAL A 186 -21.48 -15.48 -10.07
C VAL A 186 -22.82 -16.08 -9.63
N ASP A 187 -23.87 -15.89 -10.43
CA ASP A 187 -25.21 -16.42 -10.13
C ASP A 187 -25.21 -17.96 -10.07
N LYS A 188 -24.52 -18.63 -11.00
CA LYS A 188 -24.37 -20.09 -11.03
C LYS A 188 -23.68 -20.64 -9.78
N HIS A 189 -22.81 -19.84 -9.15
CA HIS A 189 -22.12 -20.20 -7.90
C HIS A 189 -22.85 -19.66 -6.66
N GLY A 190 -24.15 -19.36 -6.76
CA GLY A 190 -24.98 -18.96 -5.62
C GLY A 190 -24.60 -17.60 -5.04
N GLU A 191 -24.30 -16.64 -5.92
CA GLU A 191 -23.87 -15.28 -5.54
C GLU A 191 -22.61 -15.28 -4.66
N THR A 192 -21.66 -16.12 -5.04
CA THR A 192 -20.31 -16.16 -4.46
C THR A 192 -19.26 -15.89 -5.54
N VAL A 193 -18.06 -15.47 -5.12
CA VAL A 193 -16.94 -15.33 -6.04
C VAL A 193 -16.63 -16.71 -6.64
N PRO A 194 -16.75 -16.91 -7.97
CA PRO A 194 -16.51 -18.19 -8.59
C PRO A 194 -15.10 -18.71 -8.26
N PRO A 195 -14.89 -20.03 -8.17
CA PRO A 195 -13.60 -20.64 -7.85
C PRO A 195 -12.59 -20.56 -9.02
N TYR A 196 -12.66 -19.49 -9.82
CA TYR A 196 -11.73 -19.19 -10.89
C TYR A 196 -10.55 -18.40 -10.34
N ARG A 197 -9.34 -18.94 -10.51
CA ARG A 197 -8.12 -18.30 -10.02
C ARG A 197 -7.98 -16.86 -10.54
N GLU A 198 -8.26 -16.66 -11.84
CA GLU A 198 -8.23 -15.33 -12.49
C GLU A 198 -9.16 -14.33 -11.78
N THR A 199 -10.40 -14.72 -11.51
CA THR A 199 -11.40 -13.86 -10.87
C THR A 199 -11.05 -13.52 -9.42
N ARG A 200 -10.57 -14.51 -8.65
CA ARG A 200 -10.13 -14.28 -7.27
C ARG A 200 -8.91 -13.35 -7.21
N ASP A 201 -7.95 -13.54 -8.11
CA ASP A 201 -6.78 -12.67 -8.24
C ASP A 201 -7.19 -11.25 -8.66
N TYR A 202 -8.15 -11.13 -9.57
CA TYR A 202 -8.69 -9.85 -10.05
C TYR A 202 -9.31 -9.04 -8.90
N VAL A 203 -10.25 -9.64 -8.16
CA VAL A 203 -10.91 -9.01 -7.00
C VAL A 203 -9.89 -8.60 -5.93
N SER A 204 -8.95 -9.49 -5.61
CA SER A 204 -7.89 -9.22 -4.63
C SER A 204 -7.01 -8.03 -5.03
N ARG A 205 -6.60 -7.95 -6.30
CA ARG A 205 -5.78 -6.83 -6.81
C ARG A 205 -6.52 -5.50 -6.73
N ILE A 206 -7.80 -5.46 -7.07
CA ILE A 206 -8.59 -4.22 -7.02
C ILE A 206 -8.77 -3.76 -5.58
N ASN A 207 -9.11 -4.68 -4.66
CA ASN A 207 -9.28 -4.34 -3.25
C ASN A 207 -7.98 -3.78 -2.62
N GLN A 208 -6.81 -4.28 -3.03
CA GLN A 208 -5.52 -3.75 -2.59
C GLN A 208 -5.23 -2.34 -3.13
N MET A 209 -5.72 -2.00 -4.33
CA MET A 209 -5.51 -0.69 -4.96
C MET A 209 -6.52 0.37 -4.51
N ALA A 210 -7.80 0.02 -4.45
CA ALA A 210 -8.88 0.94 -4.06
C ALA A 210 -8.95 1.15 -2.54
N GLY A 211 -8.42 0.19 -1.75
CA GLY A 211 -8.63 0.16 -0.31
C GLY A 211 -10.06 -0.22 0.07
N PRO A 212 -10.29 -0.59 1.34
CA PRO A 212 -11.64 -0.92 1.82
C PRO A 212 -12.58 0.27 1.63
N ARG A 213 -13.86 -0.01 1.37
CA ARG A 213 -14.89 1.03 1.32
C ARG A 213 -14.80 1.86 2.61
N PRO A 214 -14.69 3.21 2.51
CA PRO A 214 -14.71 4.05 3.70
C PRO A 214 -15.97 3.71 4.48
N VAL A 215 -15.78 3.12 5.67
CA VAL A 215 -16.86 2.87 6.61
C VAL A 215 -17.47 4.23 6.92
N ASP A 216 -18.80 4.34 6.96
CA ASP A 216 -19.45 5.61 7.30
C ASP A 216 -18.86 6.12 8.63
N VAL A 217 -18.10 7.22 8.53
CA VAL A 217 -17.39 7.82 9.66
C VAL A 217 -18.38 8.27 10.73
N ARG A 218 -19.66 8.46 10.42
CA ARG A 218 -20.72 8.69 11.43
C ARG A 218 -20.93 7.46 12.33
N LEU A 219 -20.83 6.26 11.76
CA LEU A 219 -20.88 5.00 12.50
C LEU A 219 -19.62 4.82 13.35
N VAL A 220 -18.45 5.15 12.80
CA VAL A 220 -17.15 5.05 13.50
C VAL A 220 -17.00 6.08 14.62
N ARG A 221 -17.47 7.33 14.42
CA ARG A 221 -17.51 8.39 15.45
C ARG A 221 -18.41 8.07 16.64
N SER A 222 -19.32 7.11 16.47
CA SER A 222 -20.19 6.61 17.54
C SER A 222 -19.56 5.44 18.32
N ALA A 223 -18.47 4.85 17.79
CA ALA A 223 -17.78 3.75 18.43
C ALA A 223 -16.90 4.28 19.57
N ARG A 224 -17.28 3.97 20.81
CA ARG A 224 -16.46 4.26 21.99
C ARG A 224 -15.33 3.24 22.05
N ILE A 225 -14.08 3.71 21.93
CA ILE A 225 -12.91 2.87 22.15
C ILE A 225 -12.58 2.87 23.64
N TYR A 226 -12.44 1.70 24.23
CA TYR A 226 -12.06 1.50 25.62
C TYR A 226 -10.61 1.05 25.69
N LYS A 227 -9.81 1.73 26.51
CA LYS A 227 -8.47 1.31 26.92
C LYS A 227 -8.59 0.44 28.16
N VAL A 228 -8.23 -0.83 28.07
CA VAL A 228 -8.20 -1.78 29.18
C VAL A 228 -6.76 -1.95 29.64
N THR A 229 -6.54 -1.81 30.93
CA THR A 229 -5.26 -2.13 31.56
C THR A 229 -5.40 -3.46 32.27
N GLU A 230 -4.71 -4.49 31.78
CA GLU A 230 -4.65 -5.81 32.41
C GLU A 230 -3.24 -6.09 32.91
N ILE A 231 -3.12 -6.69 34.09
CA ILE A 231 -1.82 -7.15 34.61
C ILE A 231 -1.69 -8.64 34.29
N VAL A 232 -0.81 -8.97 33.36
CA VAL A 232 -0.47 -10.36 33.01
C VAL A 232 0.97 -10.60 33.44
N ASP A 233 1.19 -11.60 34.29
CA ASP A 233 2.52 -11.97 34.85
C ASP A 233 3.25 -10.79 35.53
N GLY A 234 2.52 -9.94 36.25
CA GLY A 234 3.07 -8.77 36.94
C GLY A 234 3.47 -7.62 36.02
N ARG A 235 3.10 -7.67 34.73
CA ARG A 235 3.36 -6.60 33.74
C ARG A 235 2.05 -5.99 33.26
N GLU A 236 2.03 -4.67 33.17
CA GLU A 236 0.90 -3.91 32.65
C GLU A 236 0.81 -4.05 31.13
N ILE A 237 -0.28 -4.61 30.64
CA ILE A 237 -0.60 -4.70 29.21
C ILE A 237 -1.79 -3.80 28.94
N VAL A 238 -1.57 -2.81 28.08
CA VAL A 238 -2.63 -1.93 27.58
C VAL A 238 -3.26 -2.57 26.34
N ARG A 239 -4.57 -2.80 26.37
CA ARG A 239 -5.38 -3.29 25.25
C ARG A 239 -6.43 -2.23 24.89
N TYR A 240 -6.78 -2.14 23.61
CA TYR A 240 -7.89 -1.31 23.12
C TYR A 240 -9.01 -2.21 22.59
N THR A 241 -10.27 -1.84 22.84
CA THR A 241 -11.44 -2.57 22.36
C THR A 241 -12.58 -1.60 22.05
N ASP A 242 -13.39 -1.93 21.06
CA ASP A 242 -14.62 -1.24 20.68
C ASP A 242 -15.85 -1.70 21.49
N ARG A 243 -15.69 -2.71 22.34
CA ARG A 243 -16.73 -3.25 23.22
C ARG A 243 -16.46 -2.88 24.68
N LYS A 244 -17.49 -2.43 25.39
CA LYS A 244 -17.37 -2.10 26.82
C LYS A 244 -16.94 -3.36 27.60
N PRO A 245 -15.78 -3.36 28.27
CA PRO A 245 -15.32 -4.50 29.06
C PRO A 245 -16.29 -4.80 30.20
N SER A 246 -16.56 -6.08 30.43
CA SER A 246 -17.43 -6.55 31.53
C SER A 246 -16.70 -6.63 32.88
N ALA A 247 -15.37 -6.60 32.88
CA ALA A 247 -14.52 -6.67 34.08
C ALA A 247 -13.17 -5.95 33.83
N GLY A 248 -12.48 -5.59 34.92
CA GLY A 248 -11.19 -4.90 34.89
C GLY A 248 -11.29 -3.37 34.84
N SER A 249 -10.15 -2.69 35.08
CA SER A 249 -10.05 -1.23 34.98
C SER A 249 -9.96 -0.80 33.51
N TYR A 250 -10.88 0.06 33.07
CA TYR A 250 -10.88 0.61 31.72
C TYR A 250 -11.08 2.13 31.71
N GLY A 251 -10.48 2.81 30.73
CA GLY A 251 -10.72 4.22 30.40
C GLY A 251 -11.39 4.34 29.04
N VAL A 252 -12.26 5.35 28.86
CA VAL A 252 -12.80 5.69 27.53
C VAL A 252 -11.77 6.56 26.82
N VAL A 253 -11.40 6.17 25.60
CA VAL A 253 -10.54 6.95 24.72
C VAL A 253 -11.47 7.87 23.93
N ASP A 254 -11.61 9.11 24.39
CA ASP A 254 -12.36 10.14 23.68
C ASP A 254 -11.49 10.72 22.54
N ASP A 255 -12.08 10.82 21.36
CA ASP A 255 -11.49 11.49 20.19
C ASP A 255 -11.91 12.98 20.29
N ARG A 256 -11.10 13.80 20.95
CA ARG A 256 -11.28 15.26 20.95
C ARG A 256 -10.56 15.90 19.77
#